data_AF-A0A285LVB3-F1
#
_entry.id   AF-A0A285LVB3-F1
#
_cell.length_a   1.000
_cell.length_b   1.000
_cell.length_c   1.000
_cell.angle_alpha   90.00
_cell.angle_beta   90.00
_cell.angle_gamma   90.00
#
_symmetry.space_group_name_H-M   'P 1'
#
loop_
_entity.id
_entity.type
_entity.pdbx_description
1 polymer ?
#
loop_
_entity_poly.entity_id
_entity_poly.type
_entity_poly.pdbx_seq_one_letter_code
_entity_poly.pdbx_strand_id
1 'polypeptide(L)'
;MQSVANAEQAQPVATVHSPGEINGSREVAYLQGTCADRVSSLEVVLRQGNNALSRPTACNNGNWQQGFYQRSTEDHPFAWQDGEATVVLRAYDNGDNFIDGYETTVQLKSG
;
A
#
# COMPACT_ATOMS: atom_id res chain seq x y z
N MET A 1 2.84 -42.10 -9.91
CA MET A 1 3.55 -40.90 -9.45
C MET A 1 2.79 -39.71 -10.01
N GLN A 2 1.93 -39.08 -9.21
CA GLN A 2 1.15 -37.92 -9.64
C GLN A 2 2.02 -36.68 -9.42
N SER A 3 2.31 -35.97 -10.50
CA SER A 3 3.02 -34.71 -10.50
C SER A 3 2.23 -33.70 -9.67
N VAL A 4 2.81 -33.26 -8.55
CA VAL A 4 2.32 -32.07 -7.86
C VAL A 4 2.57 -30.89 -8.79
N ALA A 5 1.50 -30.32 -9.33
CA ALA A 5 1.56 -29.02 -9.96
C ALA A 5 2.06 -28.04 -8.89
N ASN A 6 3.30 -27.58 -9.03
CA ASN A 6 3.77 -26.42 -8.32
C ASN A 6 2.79 -25.30 -8.70
N ALA A 7 1.91 -24.89 -7.79
CA ALA A 7 1.19 -23.65 -7.96
C ALA A 7 2.27 -22.57 -7.97
N GLU A 8 2.70 -22.17 -9.16
CA GLU A 8 3.56 -21.01 -9.34
C GLU A 8 2.77 -19.84 -8.76
N GLN A 9 3.11 -19.46 -7.53
CA GLN A 9 2.47 -18.37 -6.83
C GLN A 9 2.78 -17.14 -7.66
N ALA A 10 1.81 -16.75 -8.50
CA ALA A 10 1.97 -15.63 -9.41
C ALA A 10 2.49 -14.45 -8.61
N GLN A 11 3.66 -13.94 -8.96
CA GLN A 11 4.25 -12.83 -8.24
C GLN A 11 3.26 -11.65 -8.25
N PRO A 12 3.00 -11.02 -7.10
CA PRO A 12 2.03 -9.94 -7.03
C PRO A 12 2.44 -8.82 -7.99
N VAL A 13 1.47 -8.23 -8.70
CA VAL A 13 1.74 -7.19 -9.72
C VAL A 13 2.16 -5.86 -9.11
N ALA A 14 1.98 -5.71 -7.80
CA ALA A 14 2.48 -4.61 -7.01
C ALA A 14 2.86 -5.12 -5.61
N THR A 15 3.89 -4.53 -5.03
CA THR A 15 4.36 -4.82 -3.67
C THR A 15 4.41 -3.54 -2.85
N VAL A 16 4.53 -3.68 -1.54
CA VAL A 16 4.86 -2.59 -0.63
C VAL A 16 6.15 -2.92 0.11
N HIS A 17 7.06 -1.95 0.21
CA HIS A 17 8.26 -2.04 1.01
C HIS A 17 7.93 -1.74 2.48
N SER A 18 8.53 -2.53 3.37
CA SER A 18 8.41 -2.37 4.81
C SER A 18 9.80 -2.08 5.39
N PRO A 19 9.93 -1.22 6.43
CA PRO A 19 8.85 -0.50 7.10
C PRO A 19 8.30 0.67 6.27
N GLY A 20 7.07 1.08 6.60
CA GLY A 20 6.59 2.42 6.28
C GLY A 20 7.08 3.44 7.32
N GLU A 21 7.11 4.72 6.96
CA GLU A 21 7.63 5.77 7.83
C GLU A 21 6.51 6.68 8.35
N ILE A 22 6.56 7.06 9.62
CA ILE A 22 5.70 8.10 10.19
C ILE A 22 6.52 9.36 10.41
N ASN A 23 6.08 10.47 9.82
CA ASN A 23 6.66 11.77 10.12
C ASN A 23 5.86 12.45 11.24
N GLY A 24 6.41 12.44 12.45
CA GLY A 24 5.76 12.94 13.66
C GLY A 24 5.40 14.43 13.63
N SER A 25 6.01 15.24 12.76
CA SER A 25 5.65 16.66 12.62
C SER A 25 4.35 16.91 11.86
N ARG A 26 3.84 15.89 11.14
CA ARG A 26 2.70 16.05 10.22
C ARG A 26 1.67 14.90 10.29
N GLU A 27 1.88 13.90 11.15
CA GLU A 27 0.99 12.73 11.28
C GLU A 27 0.79 12.01 9.93
N VAL A 28 1.89 11.86 9.18
CA VAL A 28 1.89 11.31 7.83
C VAL A 28 2.53 9.95 7.86
N ALA A 29 1.82 8.92 7.39
CA ALA A 29 2.44 7.65 7.04
C ALA A 29 2.90 7.69 5.58
N TYR A 30 4.12 7.26 5.31
CA TYR A 30 4.70 7.17 3.97
C TYR A 30 4.96 5.71 3.62
N LEU A 31 4.42 5.29 2.48
CA LEU A 31 4.60 3.97 1.92
C LEU A 31 5.22 4.09 0.52
N GLN A 32 5.98 3.07 0.15
CA GLN A 32 6.55 2.94 -1.18
C GLN A 32 6.59 1.47 -1.57
N GLY A 33 6.76 1.18 -2.85
CA GLY A 33 6.90 -0.18 -3.32
C GLY A 33 7.13 -0.25 -4.81
N THR A 34 7.03 -1.47 -5.35
CA THR A 34 7.18 -1.72 -6.79
C THR A 34 5.85 -2.07 -7.43
N CYS A 35 5.82 -1.95 -8.75
CA CYS A 35 4.71 -2.32 -9.60
C CYS A 35 5.24 -2.86 -10.94
N ALA A 36 4.56 -3.84 -11.51
CA ALA A 36 4.93 -4.43 -12.80
C ALA A 36 4.66 -3.48 -13.97
N ASP A 37 5.36 -3.63 -15.09
CA ASP A 37 5.29 -2.72 -16.26
C ASP A 37 3.88 -2.52 -16.84
N ARG A 38 2.96 -3.47 -16.63
CA ARG A 38 1.56 -3.38 -17.09
C ARG A 38 0.67 -2.54 -16.17
N VAL A 39 1.15 -2.18 -14.98
CA VAL A 39 0.42 -1.39 -13.99
C VAL A 39 0.72 0.08 -14.23
N SER A 40 -0.32 0.89 -14.44
CA SER A 40 -0.21 2.35 -14.60
C SER A 40 -0.43 3.07 -13.27
N SER A 41 -1.30 2.51 -12.43
CA SER A 41 -1.75 3.13 -11.19
C SER A 41 -2.19 2.09 -10.17
N LEU A 42 -2.23 2.53 -8.93
CA LEU A 42 -2.67 1.78 -7.76
C LEU A 42 -3.72 2.58 -7.01
N GLU A 43 -4.73 1.91 -6.46
CA GLU A 43 -5.42 2.39 -5.28
C GLU A 43 -4.71 1.78 -4.06
N VAL A 44 -4.05 2.63 -3.27
CA VAL A 44 -3.34 2.22 -2.05
C VAL A 44 -4.22 2.56 -0.85
N VAL A 45 -4.64 1.52 -0.13
CA VAL A 45 -5.41 1.65 1.11
C VAL A 45 -4.51 1.31 2.28
N LEU A 46 -4.35 2.25 3.21
CA LEU A 46 -3.68 2.02 4.49
C LEU A 46 -4.74 1.92 5.59
N ARG A 47 -4.66 0.88 6.42
CA ARG A 47 -5.55 0.65 7.55
C ARG A 47 -4.76 0.41 8.83
N GLN A 48 -5.16 1.07 9.92
CA GLN A 48 -4.63 0.83 11.26
C GLN A 48 -5.75 0.98 12.30
N GLY A 49 -6.04 -0.11 13.01
CA GLY A 49 -7.23 -0.20 13.86
C GLY A 49 -8.51 -0.02 13.04
N ASN A 50 -9.40 0.87 13.49
CA ASN A 50 -10.66 1.20 12.79
C ASN A 50 -10.48 2.28 11.71
N ASN A 51 -9.27 2.77 11.48
CA ASN A 51 -9.01 3.86 10.55
C ASN A 51 -8.52 3.29 9.21
N ALA A 52 -9.06 3.83 8.12
CA ALA A 52 -8.67 3.47 6.77
C ALA A 52 -8.64 4.72 5.89
N LEU A 53 -7.58 4.88 5.12
CA LEU A 53 -7.50 5.89 4.06
C LEU A 53 -7.10 5.24 2.75
N SER A 54 -7.77 5.64 1.68
CA SER A 54 -7.47 5.21 0.31
C SER A 54 -6.96 6.40 -0.50
N ARG A 55 -5.94 6.15 -1.33
CA ARG A 55 -5.37 7.15 -2.24
C ARG A 55 -5.08 6.52 -3.60
N PRO A 56 -5.45 7.18 -4.72
CA PRO A 56 -4.91 6.83 -6.02
C PRO A 56 -3.44 7.23 -6.07
N THR A 57 -2.60 6.35 -6.60
CA THR A 57 -1.15 6.49 -6.65
C THR A 57 -0.65 6.06 -8.02
N ALA A 58 0.12 6.91 -8.68
CA ALA A 58 0.71 6.56 -9.97
C ALA A 58 1.84 5.52 -9.79
N CYS A 59 1.90 4.55 -10.70
CA CYS A 59 3.06 3.69 -10.88
C CYS A 59 3.96 4.30 -11.96
N ASN A 60 5.13 4.80 -11.56
CA ASN A 60 6.08 5.44 -12.46
C ASN A 60 7.38 4.66 -12.46
N ASN A 61 7.81 4.21 -13.66
CA ASN A 61 9.06 3.47 -13.84
C ASN A 61 9.17 2.26 -12.89
N GLY A 62 8.09 1.48 -12.77
CA GLY A 62 8.01 0.29 -11.92
C GLY A 62 8.01 0.55 -10.41
N ASN A 63 7.89 1.80 -9.98
CA ASN A 63 7.87 2.20 -8.58
C ASN A 63 6.66 3.08 -8.25
N TRP A 64 6.24 3.05 -6.99
CA TRP A 64 5.18 3.93 -6.48
C TRP A 64 5.53 4.41 -5.07
N GLN A 65 5.00 5.57 -4.71
CA GLN A 65 5.20 6.23 -3.42
C GLN A 65 3.92 6.96 -3.02
N GLN A 66 3.51 6.86 -1.77
CA GLN A 66 2.27 7.46 -1.28
C GLN A 66 2.42 7.96 0.16
N GLY A 67 2.04 9.23 0.37
CA GLY A 67 1.84 9.81 1.69
C GLY A 67 0.36 9.76 2.13
N PHE A 68 0.10 9.31 3.34
CA PHE A 68 -1.20 9.26 3.99
C PHE A 68 -1.26 10.33 5.07
N TYR A 69 -1.80 11.49 4.70
CA TYR A 69 -1.99 12.62 5.59
C TYR A 69 -3.33 12.47 6.31
N GLN A 70 -3.30 12.21 7.61
CA GLN A 70 -4.47 12.30 8.49
C GLN A 70 -4.10 13.23 9.64
N ARG A 71 -4.55 14.48 9.60
CA ARG A 71 -4.38 15.41 10.71
C ARG A 71 -5.29 14.96 11.84
N SER A 72 -4.75 14.78 13.05
CA SER A 72 -5.58 14.57 14.22
C SER A 72 -6.32 15.87 14.57
N THR A 73 -7.65 15.81 14.58
CA THR A 73 -8.53 16.89 15.03
C THR A 73 -9.65 16.29 15.87
N GLU A 74 -10.51 17.12 16.47
CA GLU A 74 -11.72 16.63 17.15
C GLU A 74 -12.62 15.79 16.22
N ASP A 75 -12.66 16.11 14.92
CA ASP A 75 -13.43 15.38 13.89
C ASP A 75 -12.70 14.15 13.32
N HIS A 76 -11.38 14.10 13.47
CA HIS A 76 -10.53 13.01 13.00
C HIS A 76 -9.53 12.64 14.08
N PRO A 77 -9.94 11.93 15.15
CA PRO A 77 -9.13 11.78 16.36
C PRO A 77 -7.90 10.86 16.20
N PHE A 78 -7.61 10.38 14.98
CA PHE A 78 -6.57 9.40 14.74
C PHE A 78 -5.41 9.97 13.92
N ALA A 79 -4.20 9.81 14.47
CA ALA A 79 -2.94 9.92 13.76
C ALA A 79 -2.33 8.53 13.60
N TRP A 80 -1.63 8.27 12.50
CA TRP A 80 -0.87 7.03 12.31
C TRP A 80 0.14 6.82 13.44
N GLN A 81 0.22 5.60 13.94
CA GLN A 81 1.06 5.21 15.07
C GLN A 81 2.08 4.15 14.66
N ASP A 82 3.19 4.09 15.40
CA ASP A 82 4.15 3.00 15.27
C ASP A 82 3.48 1.64 15.47
N GLY A 83 3.94 0.66 14.69
CA GLY A 83 3.48 -0.71 14.75
C GLY A 83 2.76 -1.15 13.49
N GLU A 84 1.89 -2.15 13.65
CA GLU A 84 1.31 -2.85 12.52
C GLU A 84 0.23 -2.04 11.80
N ALA A 85 0.25 -2.07 10.47
CA ALA A 85 -0.81 -1.55 9.61
C ALA A 85 -1.04 -2.47 8.41
N THR A 86 -2.29 -2.61 7.99
CA THR A 86 -2.67 -3.37 6.79
C THR A 86 -2.61 -2.46 5.57
N VAL A 87 -2.02 -2.94 4.49
CA VAL A 87 -1.97 -2.26 3.19
C VAL A 87 -2.69 -3.12 2.17
N VAL A 88 -3.64 -2.50 1.46
CA VAL A 88 -4.28 -3.10 0.28
C VAL A 88 -3.85 -2.31 -0.94
N LEU A 89 -3.33 -3.01 -1.94
CA LEU A 89 -3.01 -2.47 -3.26
C LEU A 89 -4.03 -3.03 -4.24
N ARG A 90 -4.63 -2.17 -5.06
CA ARG A 90 -5.43 -2.56 -6.22
C ARG A 90 -4.77 -1.97 -7.46
N ALA A 91 -4.32 -2.80 -8.37
CA ALA A 91 -3.56 -2.39 -9.55
C ALA A 91 -4.47 -2.22 -10.76
N TYR A 92 -4.20 -1.17 -11.54
CA TYR A 92 -4.93 -0.83 -12.74
C TYR A 92 -3.98 -0.59 -13.92
N ASP A 93 -4.43 -0.88 -15.14
CA ASP A 93 -3.69 -0.61 -16.38
C ASP A 93 -3.94 0.82 -16.90
N ASN A 94 -3.36 1.18 -18.05
CA ASN A 94 -3.52 2.53 -18.64
C ASN A 94 -4.97 2.86 -19.10
N GLY A 95 -5.86 1.87 -19.13
CA GLY A 95 -7.28 2.04 -19.42
C GLY A 95 -8.16 2.00 -18.17
N ASP A 96 -7.57 2.14 -16.98
CA ASP A 96 -8.24 2.01 -15.68
C ASP A 96 -8.91 0.64 -15.46
N ASN A 97 -8.47 -0.41 -16.17
CA ASN A 97 -8.97 -1.75 -15.94
C ASN A 97 -8.26 -2.37 -14.74
N PHE A 98 -9.03 -2.96 -13.83
CA PHE A 98 -8.49 -3.69 -12.70
C PHE A 98 -7.69 -4.92 -13.15
N ILE A 99 -6.45 -5.03 -12.66
CA ILE A 99 -5.52 -6.11 -12.97
C ILE A 99 -5.53 -7.16 -11.85
N ASP A 100 -5.24 -6.72 -10.63
CA ASP A 100 -5.03 -7.60 -9.48
C ASP A 100 -5.09 -6.81 -8.16
N GLY A 101 -5.29 -7.53 -7.05
CA GLY A 101 -5.31 -6.99 -5.70
C GLY A 101 -4.35 -7.74 -4.77
N TYR A 102 -3.62 -7.00 -3.95
CA TYR A 102 -2.68 -7.56 -2.99
C TYR A 102 -2.91 -6.94 -1.61
N GLU A 103 -3.12 -7.77 -0.60
CA GLU A 103 -3.23 -7.34 0.79
C GLU A 103 -2.04 -7.88 1.58
N THR A 104 -1.43 -7.02 2.38
CA THR A 104 -0.31 -7.39 3.25
C THR A 104 -0.24 -6.49 4.47
N THR A 105 0.70 -6.80 5.35
CA THR A 105 0.96 -6.05 6.57
C THR A 105 2.31 -5.36 6.47
N VAL A 106 2.37 -4.11 6.92
CA VAL A 106 3.61 -3.32 7.06
C VAL A 106 3.80 -2.90 8.51
N GLN A 107 5.05 -2.68 8.89
CA GLN A 107 5.38 -2.02 10.15
C GLN A 107 5.59 -0.53 9.88
N LEU A 108 4.78 0.33 10.47
CA LEU A 108 4.99 1.77 10.49
C LEU A 108 5.96 2.12 11.62
N LYS A 109 6.91 3.01 11.34
CA LYS A 109 7.90 3.48 12.32
C LYS A 109 8.10 4.97 12.22
N SER A 110 8.11 5.67 13.34
CA SER A 110 8.49 7.07 13.41
C SER A 110 9.96 7.22 13.05
N GLY A 111 10.24 8.10 12.10
CA GLY A 111 11.61 8.50 11.74
C GLY A 111 12.25 9.43 12.76
#